data_AF-A0A5C6NUJ0-F1
#
_entry.id   AF-A0A5C6NUJ0-F1
#
_cell.length_a   1.000
_cell.length_b   1.000
_cell.length_c   1.000
_cell.angle_alpha   90.00
_cell.angle_beta   90.00
_cell.angle_gamma   90.00
#
_symmetry.space_group_name_H-M   'P 1'
#
loop_
_entity.id
_entity.type
_entity.pdbx_description
1 polymer ?
#
loop_
_entity_poly.entity_id
_entity_poly.type
_entity_poly.pdbx_seq_one_letter_code
_entity_poly.pdbx_strand_id
1 'polypeptide(L)'
;MVAASALMEASNKPGNNQVADVVFVIEGTANLGPYFESLRKNYILPAIEYFNGGPPAETDFGGDYGGTQYGLVVFNTVDCAPESYVQCHAPTSSAFEFVSWIDSIQFMGGGAESCSLIAEGLAVALQLFDDFKKMREQM
;
A
#
# COMPACT_ATOMS: atom_id res chain seq x y z
N MET A 1 -3.08 36.13 -35.77
CA MET A 1 -3.70 36.21 -34.43
C MET A 1 -3.28 34.97 -33.66
N VAL A 2 -2.42 35.24 -32.68
CA VAL A 2 -1.94 34.48 -31.51
C VAL A 2 -2.49 33.06 -31.26
N ALA A 3 -1.56 32.13 -31.04
CA ALA A 3 -1.76 30.80 -30.48
C ALA A 3 -2.26 30.87 -29.03
N ALA A 4 -3.33 30.15 -28.70
CA ALA A 4 -3.74 29.92 -27.31
C ALA A 4 -3.20 28.55 -26.87
N SER A 5 -2.08 28.60 -26.16
CA SER A 5 -1.50 27.50 -25.39
C SER A 5 -2.05 27.53 -23.96
N ALA A 6 -2.16 26.35 -23.36
CA ALA A 6 -2.19 26.03 -21.93
C ALA A 6 -3.30 26.65 -21.07
N LEU A 7 -4.10 25.76 -20.44
CA LEU A 7 -4.50 25.79 -19.02
C LEU A 7 -5.38 24.55 -18.77
N MET A 8 -4.75 23.38 -18.61
CA MET A 8 -5.35 22.33 -17.78
C MET A 8 -4.67 22.49 -16.43
N GLU A 9 -5.42 23.05 -15.50
CA GLU A 9 -4.97 23.40 -14.16
C GLU A 9 -4.42 22.17 -13.44
N ALA A 10 -3.11 22.14 -13.22
CA ALA A 10 -2.48 21.22 -12.29
C ALA A 10 -2.87 21.66 -10.87
N SER A 11 -4.01 21.19 -10.37
CA SER A 11 -4.47 21.50 -9.02
C SER A 11 -5.06 20.27 -8.35
N ASN A 12 -4.17 19.48 -7.73
CA ASN A 12 -4.24 19.15 -6.30
C ASN A 12 -2.99 18.33 -5.92
N LYS A 13 -1.80 18.96 -5.94
CA LYS A 13 -0.70 18.38 -5.15
C LYS A 13 -1.06 18.68 -3.70
N PRO A 14 -1.30 17.68 -2.84
CA PRO A 14 -1.50 17.94 -1.43
C PRO A 14 -0.27 18.74 -0.99
N GLY A 15 -0.49 19.82 -0.26
CA GLY A 15 0.63 20.64 0.20
C GLY A 15 1.70 19.74 0.83
N ASN A 16 2.98 20.11 0.70
CA ASN A 16 4.18 19.35 1.11
C ASN A 16 4.21 18.89 2.59
N ASN A 17 3.08 18.85 3.31
CA ASN A 17 2.95 18.56 4.72
C ASN A 17 1.66 17.78 5.08
N GLN A 18 0.97 17.13 4.13
CA GLN A 18 -0.15 16.25 4.48
C GLN A 18 0.35 14.87 4.90
N VAL A 19 0.35 14.66 6.22
CA VAL A 19 0.60 13.36 6.82
C VAL A 19 -0.57 12.44 6.54
N ALA A 20 -0.33 11.27 5.94
CA ALA A 20 -1.36 10.29 5.64
C ALA A 20 -1.09 8.95 6.33
N ASP A 21 -2.16 8.22 6.62
CA ASP A 21 -2.10 6.81 6.98
C ASP A 21 -2.59 6.02 5.76
N VAL A 22 -1.75 5.14 5.21
CA VAL A 22 -1.99 4.47 3.93
C VAL A 22 -1.88 2.96 4.11
N VAL A 23 -2.98 2.25 3.87
CA VAL A 23 -3.00 0.78 3.88
C VAL A 23 -3.18 0.27 2.46
N PHE A 24 -2.25 -0.56 1.99
CA PHE A 24 -2.42 -1.32 0.76
C PHE A 24 -2.99 -2.70 1.09
N VAL A 25 -4.11 -3.02 0.46
CA VAL A 25 -4.79 -4.32 0.59
C VAL A 25 -4.64 -5.04 -0.74
N ILE A 26 -3.78 -6.06 -0.78
CA ILE A 26 -3.34 -6.74 -2.00
C ILE A 26 -3.80 -8.19 -1.97
N GLU A 27 -4.37 -8.67 -3.07
CA GLU A 27 -4.71 -10.08 -3.22
C GLU A 27 -3.43 -10.89 -3.46
N GLY A 28 -3.11 -11.85 -2.61
CA GLY A 28 -1.93 -12.73 -2.72
C GLY A 28 -2.15 -13.98 -3.57
N THR A 29 -3.25 -14.05 -4.31
CA THR A 29 -3.57 -15.24 -5.11
C THR A 29 -2.83 -15.27 -6.45
N ALA A 30 -2.70 -16.45 -7.05
CA ALA A 30 -2.10 -16.60 -8.38
C ALA A 30 -2.86 -15.82 -9.48
N ASN A 31 -4.11 -15.43 -9.22
CA ASN A 31 -4.94 -14.61 -10.12
C ASN A 31 -4.34 -13.22 -10.35
N LEU A 32 -3.71 -12.61 -9.32
CA LEU A 32 -3.11 -11.27 -9.44
C LEU A 32 -1.70 -11.29 -10.05
N GLY A 33 -0.97 -12.39 -9.89
CA GLY A 33 0.45 -12.53 -10.28
C GLY A 33 0.80 -12.01 -11.68
N PRO A 34 0.09 -12.40 -12.76
CA PRO A 34 0.40 -11.93 -14.13
C PRO A 34 0.27 -10.42 -14.33
N TYR A 35 -0.52 -9.74 -13.50
CA TYR A 35 -0.79 -8.31 -13.60
C TYR A 35 0.00 -7.48 -12.60
N PHE A 36 0.56 -8.13 -11.57
CA PHE A 36 1.15 -7.45 -10.42
C PHE A 36 2.33 -6.55 -10.78
N GLU A 37 3.22 -6.97 -11.68
CA GLU A 37 4.34 -6.14 -12.11
C GLU A 37 3.86 -4.82 -12.75
N SER A 38 2.82 -4.89 -13.58
CA SER A 38 2.21 -3.72 -14.22
C SER A 38 1.50 -2.84 -13.20
N LEU A 39 0.73 -3.43 -12.28
CA LEU A 39 0.07 -2.70 -11.20
C LEU A 39 1.09 -2.00 -10.30
N ARG A 40 2.17 -2.71 -9.95
CA ARG A 40 3.25 -2.20 -9.13
C ARG A 40 3.90 -0.97 -9.77
N LYS A 41 4.34 -1.10 -11.02
CA LYS A 41 5.04 -0.04 -11.74
C LYS A 41 4.16 1.19 -12.02
N ASN A 42 2.89 0.97 -12.36
CA ASN A 42 2.03 2.02 -12.88
C ASN A 42 1.10 2.66 -11.84
N TYR A 43 0.87 1.99 -10.69
CA TYR A 43 -0.06 2.47 -9.66
C TYR A 43 0.53 2.45 -8.26
N ILE A 44 1.10 1.33 -7.82
CA ILE A 44 1.55 1.17 -6.43
C ILE A 44 2.78 2.07 -6.15
N LEU A 45 3.84 1.97 -6.95
CA LEU A 45 5.04 2.80 -6.76
C LEU A 45 4.73 4.30 -6.93
N PRO A 46 3.96 4.75 -7.94
CA PRO A 46 3.53 6.15 -8.02
C PRO A 46 2.71 6.62 -6.82
N ALA A 47 1.85 5.78 -6.25
CA ALA A 47 1.08 6.13 -5.05
C ALA A 47 1.99 6.28 -3.82
N ILE A 48 2.94 5.36 -3.63
CA ILE A 48 3.93 5.45 -2.55
C ILE A 48 4.76 6.72 -2.72
N GLU A 49 5.30 7.00 -3.90
CA GLU A 49 6.09 8.21 -4.17
C GLU A 49 5.29 9.49 -3.88
N TYR A 50 4.01 9.49 -4.22
CA TYR A 50 3.11 10.62 -3.94
C TYR A 50 2.93 10.84 -2.43
N PHE A 51 2.64 9.81 -1.65
CA PHE A 51 2.44 9.94 -0.20
C PHE A 51 3.74 10.12 0.59
N ASN A 52 4.86 9.64 0.04
CA ASN A 52 6.20 9.83 0.62
C ASN A 52 6.77 11.22 0.33
N GLY A 53 6.25 11.91 -0.69
CA GLY A 53 6.76 13.21 -1.15
C GLY A 53 8.02 13.10 -2.03
N GLY A 54 8.34 11.90 -2.50
CA GLY A 54 9.52 11.58 -3.29
C GLY A 54 9.77 10.07 -3.39
N PRO A 55 10.71 9.63 -4.24
CA PRO A 55 10.98 8.21 -4.42
C PRO A 55 11.48 7.57 -3.11
N PRO A 56 11.15 6.29 -2.83
CA PRO A 56 11.65 5.59 -1.65
C PRO A 56 13.19 5.58 -1.62
N ALA A 57 13.78 5.94 -0.48
CA ALA A 57 15.23 5.96 -0.31
C ALA A 57 15.68 5.00 0.81
N GLU A 58 16.81 4.32 0.64
CA GLU A 58 17.42 3.48 1.70
C GLU A 58 17.78 4.29 2.96
N THR A 59 17.96 5.59 2.80
CA THR A 59 18.21 6.54 3.89
C THR A 59 16.93 7.07 4.55
N ASP A 60 15.74 6.62 4.11
CA ASP A 60 14.48 6.85 4.85
C ASP A 60 14.48 5.98 6.11
N PHE A 61 15.34 6.38 7.05
CA PHE A 61 15.25 5.98 8.44
C PHE A 61 14.00 6.67 8.98
N GLY A 62 12.86 5.95 8.96
CA GLY A 62 11.54 6.40 9.39
C GLY A 62 11.59 7.56 10.37
N GLY A 63 11.54 8.78 9.83
CA GLY A 63 11.72 10.00 10.61
C GLY A 63 10.45 10.23 11.41
N ASP A 64 10.62 10.47 12.72
CA ASP A 64 9.63 10.89 13.70
C ASP A 64 8.19 10.66 13.22
N TYR A 65 7.62 9.49 13.55
CA TYR A 65 6.26 9.24 14.08
C TYR A 65 5.06 10.17 13.68
N GLY A 66 5.25 11.45 13.40
CA GLY A 66 4.35 12.36 12.67
C GLY A 66 4.47 12.36 11.14
N GLY A 67 5.23 11.46 10.50
CA GLY A 67 5.27 11.25 9.04
C GLY A 67 4.19 10.30 8.49
N THR A 68 4.08 10.17 7.17
CA THR A 68 3.17 9.20 6.53
C THR A 68 3.45 7.78 7.02
N GLN A 69 2.40 7.04 7.38
CA GLN A 69 2.50 5.64 7.80
C GLN A 69 1.96 4.72 6.71
N TYR A 70 2.64 3.60 6.49
CA TYR A 70 2.28 2.56 5.54
C TYR A 70 1.93 1.26 6.26
N GLY A 71 0.90 0.58 5.76
CA GLY A 71 0.49 -0.74 6.20
C GLY A 71 0.23 -1.66 5.01
N LEU A 72 0.59 -2.94 5.12
CA LEU A 72 0.36 -3.94 4.08
C LEU A 72 -0.54 -5.04 4.64
N VAL A 73 -1.64 -5.28 3.94
CA VAL A 73 -2.51 -6.44 4.14
C VAL A 73 -2.49 -7.27 2.87
N VAL A 74 -2.12 -8.54 2.98
CA VAL A 74 -2.19 -9.51 1.88
C VAL A 74 -3.31 -10.48 2.19
N PHE A 75 -4.37 -10.49 1.40
CA PHE A 75 -5.49 -11.40 1.57
C PHE A 75 -5.48 -12.48 0.49
N ASN A 76 -5.90 -13.68 0.86
CA ASN A 76 -5.91 -14.84 -0.01
C ASN A 76 -7.33 -15.41 -0.10
N THR A 77 -7.35 -16.72 -0.23
CA THR A 77 -8.42 -17.62 -0.60
C THR A 77 -8.34 -18.76 0.41
N VAL A 78 -9.45 -19.46 0.68
CA VAL A 78 -9.50 -20.54 1.68
C VAL A 78 -8.59 -21.74 1.33
N ASP A 79 -8.15 -21.87 0.08
CA ASP A 79 -7.25 -22.93 -0.39
C ASP A 79 -5.74 -22.60 -0.24
N CYS A 80 -5.37 -21.58 0.53
CA CYS A 80 -3.97 -21.17 0.72
C CYS A 80 -3.28 -21.99 1.83
N ALA A 81 -3.18 -23.31 1.72
CA ALA A 81 -2.41 -24.12 2.68
C ALA A 81 -0.91 -24.16 2.30
N PRO A 82 0.04 -23.98 3.25
CA PRO A 82 -0.11 -23.83 4.70
C PRO A 82 -0.11 -22.36 5.21
N GLU A 83 -0.27 -21.37 4.35
CA GLU A 83 -0.13 -19.95 4.72
C GLU A 83 -1.40 -19.38 5.38
N SER A 84 -1.27 -18.21 6.01
CA SER A 84 -2.42 -17.52 6.61
C SER A 84 -3.34 -16.92 5.53
N TYR A 85 -4.65 -17.01 5.76
CA TYR A 85 -5.69 -16.45 4.87
C TYR A 85 -5.55 -14.93 4.67
N VAL A 86 -5.10 -14.24 5.70
CA VAL A 86 -4.74 -12.83 5.67
C VAL A 86 -3.42 -12.65 6.40
N GLN A 87 -2.44 -12.04 5.74
CA GLN A 87 -1.17 -11.64 6.32
C GLN A 87 -1.17 -10.12 6.50
N CYS A 88 -0.56 -9.68 7.59
CA CYS A 88 -0.54 -8.28 7.96
C CYS A 88 0.86 -7.90 8.42
N HIS A 89 1.38 -6.82 7.87
CA HIS A 89 2.64 -6.23 8.32
C HIS A 89 2.36 -5.08 9.29
N ALA A 90 3.25 -4.90 10.27
CA ALA A 90 3.16 -3.80 11.20
C ALA A 90 3.28 -2.44 10.47
N PRO A 91 2.71 -1.36 11.01
CA PRO A 91 2.93 -0.01 10.54
C PRO A 91 4.42 0.34 10.38
N THR A 92 4.79 0.97 9.26
CA THR A 92 6.12 1.55 9.06
C THR A 92 6.03 2.94 8.43
N SER A 93 6.96 3.82 8.78
CA SER A 93 7.16 5.10 8.11
C SER A 93 8.21 5.04 7.00
N SER A 94 8.91 3.91 6.84
CA SER A 94 9.90 3.74 5.78
C SER A 94 9.25 3.21 4.50
N ALA A 95 9.14 4.07 3.48
CA ALA A 95 8.66 3.65 2.17
C ALA A 95 9.54 2.57 1.52
N PHE A 96 10.85 2.58 1.81
CA PHE A 96 11.78 1.57 1.30
C PHE A 96 11.50 0.19 1.90
N GLU A 97 11.36 0.10 3.24
CA GLU A 97 10.97 -1.13 3.91
C GLU A 97 9.61 -1.62 3.40
N PHE A 98 8.64 -0.71 3.25
CA PHE A 98 7.32 -1.04 2.75
C PHE A 98 7.35 -1.66 1.33
N VAL A 99 8.14 -1.09 0.42
CA VAL A 99 8.34 -1.66 -0.92
C VAL A 99 8.99 -3.05 -0.85
N SER A 100 9.91 -3.28 0.09
CA SER A 100 10.50 -4.62 0.27
C SER A 100 9.48 -5.69 0.67
N TRP A 101 8.43 -5.31 1.41
CA TRP A 101 7.33 -6.21 1.75
C TRP A 101 6.44 -6.51 0.54
N ILE A 102 6.16 -5.49 -0.29
CA ILE A 102 5.43 -5.67 -1.55
C ILE A 102 6.18 -6.64 -2.47
N ASP A 103 7.51 -6.55 -2.50
CA ASP A 103 8.37 -7.39 -3.36
C ASP A 103 8.49 -8.84 -2.88
N SER A 104 8.19 -9.12 -1.60
CA SER A 104 8.25 -10.46 -1.04
C SER A 104 6.96 -11.27 -1.22
N ILE A 105 5.87 -10.64 -1.67
CA ILE A 105 4.57 -11.29 -1.88
C ILE A 105 4.72 -12.46 -2.86
N GLN A 106 4.30 -13.65 -2.41
CA GLN A 106 4.20 -14.83 -3.25
C GLN A 106 2.77 -14.96 -3.75
N PHE A 107 2.56 -14.93 -5.06
CA PHE A 107 1.23 -15.08 -5.67
C PHE A 107 0.89 -16.56 -5.89
N MET A 108 0.08 -17.15 -5.02
CA MET A 108 -0.16 -18.60 -4.99
C MET A 108 -1.64 -18.96 -4.76
N GLY A 109 -2.05 -20.19 -5.08
CA GLY A 109 -3.40 -20.68 -4.76
C GLY A 109 -4.54 -19.97 -5.51
N GLY A 110 -5.77 -20.08 -4.99
CA GLY A 110 -6.97 -19.45 -5.56
C GLY A 110 -7.63 -20.17 -6.73
N GLY A 111 -7.11 -21.32 -7.16
CA GLY A 111 -7.65 -22.09 -8.29
C GLY A 111 -8.89 -22.94 -7.95
N ALA A 112 -9.11 -23.24 -6.67
CA ALA A 112 -10.18 -24.14 -6.23
C ALA A 112 -11.44 -23.42 -5.74
N GLU A 113 -11.48 -22.09 -5.74
CA GLU A 113 -12.61 -21.31 -5.25
C GLU A 113 -12.96 -20.13 -6.18
N SER A 114 -14.23 -19.71 -6.11
CA SER A 114 -14.76 -18.60 -6.92
C SER A 114 -14.84 -17.28 -6.15
N CYS A 115 -14.49 -17.29 -4.87
CA CYS A 115 -14.61 -16.16 -3.96
C CYS A 115 -13.24 -15.88 -3.34
N SER A 116 -12.94 -14.62 -3.06
CA SER A 116 -11.71 -14.20 -2.38
C SER A 116 -12.04 -13.60 -1.02
N LEU A 117 -11.12 -13.66 -0.07
CA LEU A 117 -11.33 -13.19 1.31
C LEU A 117 -11.12 -11.67 1.46
N ILE A 118 -11.50 -10.91 0.43
CA ILE A 118 -11.37 -9.44 0.39
C ILE A 118 -12.07 -8.77 1.58
N ALA A 119 -13.20 -9.31 2.04
CA ALA A 119 -13.91 -8.79 3.20
C ALA A 119 -13.07 -8.92 4.49
N GLU A 120 -12.34 -10.03 4.65
CA GLU A 120 -11.44 -10.23 5.78
C GLU A 120 -10.22 -9.31 5.65
N GLY A 121 -9.63 -9.21 4.46
CA GLY A 121 -8.52 -8.28 4.21
C GLY A 121 -8.88 -6.82 4.52
N LEU A 122 -10.06 -6.36 4.11
CA LEU A 122 -10.55 -5.02 4.43
C LEU A 122 -10.86 -4.86 5.92
N ALA A 123 -11.39 -5.88 6.60
CA ALA A 123 -11.62 -5.83 8.04
C ALA A 123 -10.29 -5.69 8.82
N VAL A 124 -9.25 -6.42 8.42
CA VAL A 124 -7.89 -6.28 8.99
C VAL A 124 -7.32 -4.90 8.71
N ALA A 125 -7.53 -4.34 7.51
CA ALA A 125 -7.09 -2.99 7.18
C ALA A 125 -7.74 -1.93 8.09
N LEU A 126 -9.04 -2.06 8.39
CA LEU A 126 -9.71 -1.18 9.35
C LEU A 126 -9.10 -1.28 10.74
N GLN A 127 -8.76 -2.49 11.19
CA GLN A 127 -8.09 -2.68 12.48
C GLN A 127 -6.69 -2.04 12.50
N LEU A 128 -6.00 -2.02 11.35
CA LEU A 128 -4.69 -1.37 11.22
C LEU A 128 -4.77 0.15 11.42
N PHE A 129 -5.85 0.79 10.95
CA PHE A 129 -6.06 2.21 11.19
C PHE A 129 -6.22 2.55 12.67
N ASP A 130 -6.81 1.65 13.47
CA ASP A 130 -6.84 1.83 14.93
C ASP A 130 -5.41 1.80 15.52
N ASP A 131 -4.52 0.97 14.98
CA ASP A 131 -3.14 0.88 15.45
C ASP A 131 -2.33 2.11 15.04
N PHE A 132 -2.50 2.63 13.81
CA PHE A 132 -1.95 3.93 13.42
C PHE A 132 -2.41 5.05 14.37
N LYS A 133 -3.69 5.06 14.73
CA LYS A 133 -4.25 6.05 15.66
C LYS A 133 -3.62 5.92 17.05
N LYS A 134 -3.51 4.70 17.59
CA LYS A 134 -2.83 4.47 18.89
C LYS A 134 -1.37 4.93 18.86
N MET A 135 -0.65 4.65 17.77
CA MET A 135 0.73 5.09 17.62
C MET A 135 0.81 6.62 17.67
N ARG A 136 -0.07 7.32 16.94
CA ARG A 136 -0.18 8.80 16.94
C ARG A 136 -0.57 9.39 18.29
N GLU A 137 -1.45 8.75 19.04
CA GLU A 137 -1.93 9.23 20.35
C GLU A 137 -0.93 9.00 21.49
N GLN A 138 0.05 8.10 21.32
CA GLN A 138 1.09 7.82 22.32
C GLN A 138 2.31 8.75 22.23
N MET A 139 2.23 9.79 21.40
CA MET A 139 3.23 10.86 21.25
C MET A 139 2.85 12.08 22.08
#